data_AF-A0A2V5VMT3-F1
#
_entry.id   AF-A0A2V5VMT3-F1
#
_cell.length_a   1.000
_cell.length_b   1.000
_cell.length_c   1.000
_cell.angle_alpha   90.00
_cell.angle_beta   90.00
_cell.angle_gamma   90.00
#
_symmetry.space_group_name_H-M   'P 1'
#
loop_
_entity.id
_entity.type
_entity.pdbx_description
1 polymer ?
#
loop_
_entity_poly.entity_id
_entity_poly.type
_entity_poly.pdbx_seq_one_letter_code
_entity_poly.pdbx_strand_id
1 'polypeptide(L)'
;MVEDSGSPSGQYALAVLALDKEERKRDEAGRLEDQSLFLVDMRSKRKLVEISESFRRPSSSPYPRYEAAWSVDDLHVAAVARFRRNSAILAYEKEGETWKRIALPTFDAFDYARLRLTAEPGATGQSEITKVEWKGNMSLAVRAVAYLKSPRVVEMQINYSYFRTNGKWRLKIESSKVESE
;
A
#
# COMPACT_ATOMS: atom_id res chain seq x y z
N MET A 1 4.77 10.65 20.15
CA MET A 1 5.91 9.82 19.73
C MET A 1 5.48 9.13 18.45
N VAL A 2 6.11 9.45 17.33
CA VAL A 2 5.87 8.79 16.04
C VAL A 2 6.79 7.57 16.04
N GLU A 3 6.22 6.37 15.98
CA GLU A 3 7.02 5.14 15.86
C GLU A 3 7.81 5.19 14.56
N ASP A 4 9.12 4.92 14.66
CA ASP A 4 10.04 4.86 13.54
C ASP A 4 9.58 3.79 12.54
N SER A 5 8.80 4.21 11.54
CA SER A 5 8.65 3.51 10.27
C SER A 5 9.87 3.76 9.39
N GLY A 6 11.06 3.74 10.00
CA GLY A 6 12.34 4.03 9.37
C GLY A 6 12.79 2.88 8.48
N SER A 7 13.42 3.23 7.36
CA SER A 7 14.04 2.27 6.43
C SER A 7 14.93 1.28 7.16
N PRO A 8 14.95 -0.01 6.75
CA PRO A 8 16.00 -0.94 7.17
C PRO A 8 17.42 -0.38 6.97
N SER A 9 17.60 0.61 6.08
CA SER A 9 18.83 1.35 5.80
C SER A 9 18.81 2.84 6.21
N GLY A 10 17.74 3.36 6.82
CA GLY A 10 17.57 4.77 7.21
C GLY A 10 17.49 5.80 6.07
N GLN A 11 17.60 5.38 4.80
CA GLN A 11 17.69 6.28 3.65
C GLN A 11 16.34 6.86 3.20
N TYR A 12 15.24 6.17 3.48
CA TYR A 12 13.90 6.55 3.08
C TYR A 12 12.94 6.40 4.27
N ALA A 13 11.81 7.09 4.21
CA ALA A 13 10.75 6.93 5.20
C ALA A 13 9.39 7.20 4.57
N LEU A 14 8.34 6.62 5.18
CA LEU A 14 6.97 7.03 4.96
C LEU A 14 6.64 8.18 5.90
N ALA A 15 6.28 9.34 5.34
CA ALA A 15 5.85 10.50 6.11
C ALA A 15 4.36 10.73 5.90
N VAL A 16 3.63 10.99 6.99
CA VAL A 16 2.25 11.49 6.93
C VAL A 16 2.27 12.97 7.25
N LEU A 17 1.84 13.80 6.28
CA LEU A 17 1.68 15.23 6.48
C LEU A 17 0.20 15.52 6.74
N ALA A 18 -0.08 16.36 7.72
CA ALA A 18 -1.36 17.06 7.80
C ALA A 18 -1.28 18.31 6.90
N LEU A 19 -2.21 18.44 5.95
CA LEU A 19 -2.24 19.55 5.01
C LEU A 19 -2.74 20.83 5.71
N ASP A 20 -2.09 21.95 5.43
CA ASP A 20 -2.56 23.26 5.89
C ASP A 20 -3.91 23.60 5.22
N LYS A 21 -4.70 24.49 5.83
CA LYS A 21 -6.02 24.95 5.33
C LYS A 21 -5.98 25.45 3.88
N GLU A 22 -4.87 26.06 3.47
CA GLU A 22 -4.71 26.60 2.12
C GLU A 22 -4.35 25.55 1.07
N GLU A 23 -3.70 24.45 1.47
CA GLU A 23 -3.30 23.36 0.58
C GLU A 23 -4.38 22.27 0.42
N ARG A 24 -5.52 22.43 1.08
CA ARG A 24 -6.62 21.47 1.02
C ARG A 24 -7.28 21.49 -0.35
N LYS A 25 -7.15 20.38 -1.07
CA LYS A 25 -7.90 20.15 -2.30
C LYS A 25 -9.27 19.56 -1.97
N ARG A 26 -10.22 19.75 -2.90
CA ARG A 26 -11.55 19.14 -2.82
C ARG A 26 -11.61 17.96 -3.79
N ASP A 27 -12.08 16.82 -3.32
CA ASP A 27 -12.32 15.66 -4.19
C ASP A 27 -13.56 15.84 -5.09
N GLU A 28 -13.81 14.85 -5.95
CA GLU A 28 -14.96 14.78 -6.88
C GLU A 28 -16.34 14.90 -6.21
N ALA A 29 -16.46 14.64 -4.89
CA ALA A 29 -17.66 14.86 -4.09
C ALA A 29 -17.59 16.13 -3.22
N GLY A 30 -16.65 17.04 -3.47
CA GLY A 30 -16.57 18.38 -2.87
C GLY A 30 -16.01 18.44 -1.45
N ARG A 31 -15.43 17.37 -0.91
CA ARG A 31 -14.92 17.34 0.49
C ARG A 31 -13.44 17.69 0.54
N LEU A 32 -13.02 18.35 1.63
CA LEU A 32 -11.63 18.80 1.83
C LEU A 32 -10.71 17.63 2.21
N GLU A 33 -9.52 17.63 1.63
CA GLU A 33 -8.42 16.72 1.95
C GLU A 33 -7.55 17.35 3.03
N ASP A 34 -7.28 16.60 4.11
CA ASP A 34 -6.60 17.14 5.31
C ASP A 34 -5.26 16.45 5.58
N GLN A 35 -4.94 15.34 4.90
CA GLN A 35 -3.71 14.56 5.09
C GLN A 35 -3.23 13.93 3.77
N SER A 36 -1.91 13.77 3.65
CA SER A 36 -1.26 13.08 2.52
C SER A 36 -0.15 12.16 3.02
N LEU A 37 0.07 11.05 2.32
CA LEU A 37 1.18 10.11 2.60
C LEU A 37 2.27 10.35 1.56
N PHE A 38 3.52 10.40 2.00
CA PHE A 38 4.67 10.67 1.16
C PHE A 38 5.73 9.61 1.36
N LEU A 39 6.45 9.34 0.27
CA LEU A 39 7.75 8.71 0.34
C LEU A 39 8.81 9.82 0.33
N VAL A 40 9.64 9.86 1.36
CA VAL A 40 10.67 10.88 1.56
C VAL A 40 12.04 10.24 1.50
N ASP A 41 12.96 10.86 0.77
CA ASP A 41 14.39 10.57 0.84
C ASP A 41 14.96 11.32 2.04
N MET A 42 15.40 10.57 3.05
CA MET A 42 15.85 11.11 4.33
C MET A 42 17.23 11.76 4.24
N ARG A 43 18.05 11.43 3.23
CA ARG A 43 19.38 12.06 3.03
C ARG A 43 19.25 13.49 2.57
N SER A 44 18.34 13.74 1.64
CA SER A 44 18.09 15.07 1.08
C SER A 44 16.87 15.78 1.69
N LYS A 45 16.13 15.09 2.57
CA LYS A 45 14.85 15.54 3.16
C LYS A 45 13.83 15.99 2.11
N ARG A 46 13.92 15.44 0.90
CA ARG A 46 13.00 15.81 -0.19
C ARG A 46 11.86 14.80 -0.27
N LYS A 47 10.65 15.33 -0.43
CA LYS A 47 9.50 14.57 -0.93
C LYS A 47 9.91 13.98 -2.28
N LEU A 48 9.91 12.65 -2.39
CA LEU A 48 10.10 11.99 -3.68
C LEU A 48 8.78 11.96 -4.43
N VAL A 49 7.71 11.57 -3.73
CA VAL A 49 6.39 11.47 -4.32
C VAL A 49 5.31 11.40 -3.24
N GLU A 50 4.11 11.81 -3.61
CA GLU A 50 2.88 11.69 -2.84
C GLU A 50 2.20 10.36 -3.20
N ILE A 51 2.01 9.48 -2.20
CA ILE A 51 1.43 8.14 -2.35
C ILE A 51 -0.09 8.20 -2.46
N SER A 52 -0.71 9.16 -1.78
CA SER A 52 -2.01 9.65 -2.22
C SER A 52 -2.12 11.14 -2.02
N GLU A 53 -2.73 11.77 -3.02
CA GLU A 53 -3.02 13.19 -3.07
C GLU A 53 -4.13 13.60 -2.09
N SER A 54 -4.83 12.62 -1.48
CA SER A 54 -6.18 12.81 -0.99
C SER A 54 -6.54 11.87 0.18
N PHE A 55 -6.05 12.11 1.40
CA PHE A 55 -6.57 11.40 2.57
C PHE A 55 -7.43 12.29 3.47
N ARG A 56 -8.63 11.81 3.77
CA ARG A 56 -9.56 12.46 4.70
C ARG A 56 -9.47 11.82 6.07
N ARG A 57 -9.57 12.62 7.14
CA ARG A 57 -9.87 12.11 8.49
C ARG A 57 -11.20 11.33 8.46
N PRO A 58 -11.29 10.17 9.15
CA PRO A 58 -12.54 9.79 9.77
C PRO A 58 -12.33 9.65 11.28
N SER A 59 -13.01 10.52 12.03
CA SER A 59 -13.14 10.56 13.49
C SER A 59 -11.85 10.71 14.32
N SER A 60 -12.04 11.24 15.53
CA SER A 60 -11.10 11.61 16.59
C SER A 60 -10.19 10.50 17.14
N SER A 61 -9.92 9.44 16.38
CA SER A 61 -9.02 8.37 16.82
C SER A 61 -7.56 8.81 16.63
N PRO A 62 -6.71 8.74 17.67
CA PRO A 62 -5.31 9.11 17.61
C PRO A 62 -4.42 8.10 16.85
N TYR A 63 -4.99 7.02 16.30
CA TYR A 63 -4.25 5.97 15.62
C TYR A 63 -4.39 6.05 14.08
N PRO A 64 -3.32 5.80 13.33
CA PRO A 64 -3.36 5.80 11.87
C PRO A 64 -4.26 4.68 11.35
N ARG A 65 -5.35 5.05 10.64
CA ARG A 65 -6.29 4.10 9.99
C ARG A 65 -5.82 3.62 8.62
N TYR A 66 -4.52 3.59 8.39
CA TYR A 66 -3.93 3.19 7.12
C TYR A 66 -2.97 2.04 7.38
N GLU A 67 -2.97 1.07 6.46
CA GLU A 67 -2.02 -0.03 6.46
C GLU A 67 -1.01 0.32 5.38
N ALA A 68 0.24 0.50 5.77
CA ALA A 68 1.30 0.78 4.82
C ALA A 68 2.47 -0.15 5.10
N ALA A 69 3.02 -0.71 4.03
CA ALA A 69 4.23 -1.48 4.07
C ALA A 69 5.10 -1.06 2.88
N TRP A 70 6.40 -1.22 3.03
CA TRP A 70 7.34 -0.69 2.07
C TRP A 70 8.66 -1.44 2.17
N SER A 71 9.46 -1.35 1.10
CA SER A 71 10.73 -2.04 0.96
C SER A 71 11.71 -1.13 0.26
N VAL A 72 12.96 -1.15 0.70
CA VAL A 72 14.05 -0.41 0.05
C VAL A 72 15.35 -1.19 0.08
N ASP A 73 16.07 -1.11 -1.02
CA ASP A 73 17.47 -1.54 -1.16
C ASP A 73 18.24 -0.52 -2.03
N ASP A 74 19.49 -0.84 -2.39
CA ASP A 74 20.35 0.07 -3.14
C ASP A 74 19.88 0.35 -4.58
N LEU A 75 19.00 -0.51 -5.12
CA LEU A 75 18.50 -0.44 -6.50
C LEU A 75 17.00 -0.16 -6.57
N HIS A 76 16.22 -0.40 -5.50
CA HIS A 76 14.78 -0.32 -5.56
C HIS A 76 14.17 0.36 -4.34
N VAL A 77 13.05 1.03 -4.59
CA VAL A 77 12.14 1.49 -3.54
C VAL A 77 10.73 1.11 -3.91
N ALA A 78 9.99 0.50 -2.98
CA ALA A 78 8.57 0.27 -3.13
C ALA A 78 7.81 0.65 -1.87
N ALA A 79 6.63 1.21 -2.04
CA ALA A 79 5.69 1.46 -0.96
C ALA A 79 4.28 1.09 -1.43
N VAL A 80 3.55 0.43 -0.53
CA VAL A 80 2.15 0.09 -0.71
C VAL A 80 1.39 0.68 0.46
N ALA A 81 0.33 1.41 0.16
CA ALA A 81 -0.57 1.95 1.17
C ALA A 81 -2.00 1.54 0.83
N ARG A 82 -2.75 1.20 1.87
CA ARG A 82 -4.16 0.89 1.74
C ARG A 82 -5.02 1.84 2.56
N PHE A 83 -6.11 2.26 1.93
CA PHE A 83 -7.18 3.02 2.56
C PHE A 83 -8.53 2.45 2.15
N ARG A 84 -9.23 1.80 3.09
CA ARG A 84 -10.53 1.14 2.85
C ARG A 84 -10.47 0.13 1.69
N ARG A 85 -11.09 0.44 0.54
CA ARG A 85 -11.21 -0.45 -0.65
C ARG A 85 -10.29 -0.03 -1.80
N ASN A 86 -9.26 0.76 -1.49
CA ASN A 86 -8.29 1.22 -2.48
C ASN A 86 -6.89 0.91 -1.96
N SER A 87 -6.07 0.32 -2.84
CA SER A 87 -4.65 0.11 -2.59
C SER A 87 -3.84 0.93 -3.60
N ALA A 88 -2.85 1.67 -3.12
CA ALA A 88 -1.89 2.40 -3.93
C ALA A 88 -0.54 1.70 -3.85
N ILE A 89 0.10 1.49 -5.00
CA ILE A 89 1.44 0.94 -5.11
C ILE A 89 2.35 1.90 -5.86
N LEU A 90 3.52 2.13 -5.28
CA LEU A 90 4.60 2.88 -5.90
C LEU A 90 5.85 2.03 -5.87
N ALA A 91 6.54 1.99 -7.01
CA ALA A 91 7.78 1.26 -7.17
C ALA A 91 8.73 2.10 -8.04
N TYR A 92 10.00 2.11 -7.68
CA TYR A 92 11.07 2.82 -8.36
C TYR A 92 12.30 1.91 -8.48
N GLU A 93 13.01 2.07 -9.59
CA GLU A 93 14.27 1.39 -9.89
C GLU A 93 15.35 2.48 -10.10
N LYS A 94 16.55 2.24 -9.56
CA LYS A 94 17.71 3.11 -9.73
C LYS A 94 18.37 2.80 -11.07
N GLU A 95 18.53 3.82 -11.90
CA GLU A 95 19.27 3.76 -13.17
C GLU A 95 20.39 4.82 -13.13
N GLY A 96 21.63 4.34 -12.96
CA GLY A 96 22.77 5.22 -12.67
C GLY A 96 22.57 5.97 -11.36
N GLU A 97 22.57 7.31 -11.42
CA GLU A 97 22.31 8.19 -10.27
C GLU A 97 20.84 8.65 -10.18
N THR A 98 19.96 8.14 -11.05
CA THR A 98 18.57 8.59 -11.13
C THR A 98 17.58 7.52 -10.69
N TRP A 99 16.45 7.92 -10.12
CA TRP A 99 15.35 7.03 -9.75
C TRP A 99 14.24 7.13 -10.79
N LYS A 100 13.86 6.00 -11.40
CA LYS A 100 12.78 5.93 -12.40
C LYS A 100 11.59 5.17 -11.85
N ARG A 101 10.38 5.70 -12.08
CA ARG A 101 9.13 5.07 -11.65
C ARG A 101 8.84 3.82 -12.49
N ILE A 102 8.43 2.76 -11.80
CA ILE A 102 7.96 1.52 -12.41
C ILE A 102 6.44 1.52 -12.45
N ALA A 103 5.87 1.23 -13.62
CA ALA A 103 4.44 0.97 -13.75
C ALA A 103 4.15 -0.49 -13.39
N LEU A 104 3.40 -0.69 -12.30
CA LEU A 104 2.96 -2.01 -11.84
C LEU A 104 1.43 -2.14 -11.99
N PRO A 105 0.92 -3.34 -12.32
CA PRO A 105 -0.52 -3.63 -12.26
C PRO A 105 -1.11 -3.32 -10.88
N THR A 106 -2.31 -2.72 -10.85
CA THR A 106 -3.03 -2.45 -9.61
C THR A 106 -3.63 -3.74 -9.04
N PHE A 107 -3.96 -3.72 -7.74
CA PHE A 107 -4.66 -4.81 -7.06
C PHE A 107 -5.57 -4.26 -5.96
N ASP A 108 -6.55 -5.06 -5.55
CA ASP A 108 -7.30 -4.84 -4.32
C ASP A 108 -7.45 -6.16 -3.56
N ALA A 109 -6.88 -6.22 -2.34
CA ALA A 109 -6.89 -7.40 -1.49
C ALA A 109 -8.28 -7.79 -1.02
N PHE A 110 -9.13 -6.81 -0.77
CA PHE A 110 -10.47 -7.06 -0.28
C PHE A 110 -11.39 -7.59 -1.38
N ASP A 111 -11.40 -6.95 -2.54
CA ASP A 111 -12.21 -7.38 -3.67
C ASP A 111 -11.74 -8.74 -4.21
N TYR A 112 -10.43 -9.00 -4.24
CA TYR A 112 -9.92 -10.32 -4.59
C TYR A 112 -10.42 -11.39 -3.61
N ALA A 113 -10.36 -11.14 -2.30
CA ALA A 113 -10.88 -12.06 -1.29
C ALA A 113 -12.38 -12.30 -1.42
N ARG A 114 -13.14 -11.23 -1.57
CA ARG A 114 -14.58 -11.30 -1.78
C ARG A 114 -14.93 -12.17 -2.99
N LEU A 115 -14.29 -11.93 -4.15
CA LEU A 115 -14.52 -12.70 -5.38
C LEU A 115 -14.15 -14.19 -5.25
N ARG A 116 -13.07 -14.51 -4.53
CA ARG A 116 -12.62 -15.90 -4.33
C ARG A 116 -13.48 -16.67 -3.35
N LEU A 117 -14.17 -15.98 -2.46
CA LEU A 117 -14.91 -16.58 -1.34
C LEU A 117 -16.44 -16.47 -1.48
N THR A 118 -16.97 -15.96 -2.60
CA THR A 118 -18.41 -15.69 -2.73
C THR A 118 -19.27 -16.94 -2.55
N ALA A 119 -20.08 -16.92 -1.48
CA ALA A 119 -21.43 -17.48 -1.47
C ALA A 119 -22.48 -16.60 -0.75
N GLU A 120 -22.12 -15.56 0.03
CA GLU A 120 -23.10 -14.79 0.82
C GLU A 120 -23.20 -13.28 0.47
N PRO A 121 -24.38 -12.82 0.02
CA PRO A 121 -24.70 -11.40 -0.06
C PRO A 121 -24.64 -10.75 1.34
N GLY A 122 -23.87 -9.66 1.48
CA GLY A 122 -23.84 -8.87 2.72
C GLY A 122 -22.61 -9.10 3.63
N ALA A 123 -21.69 -9.99 3.26
CA ALA A 123 -20.43 -10.17 3.97
C ALA A 123 -19.67 -8.84 4.12
N THR A 124 -19.32 -8.50 5.36
CA THR A 124 -18.45 -7.35 5.66
C THR A 124 -17.01 -7.84 5.77
N GLY A 125 -16.04 -6.97 5.54
CA GLY A 125 -14.67 -7.38 5.80
C GLY A 125 -13.63 -6.29 5.59
N GLN A 126 -12.39 -6.69 5.84
CA GLN A 126 -11.22 -5.83 5.89
C GLN A 126 -10.05 -6.55 5.21
N SER A 127 -8.95 -5.84 5.06
CA SER A 127 -7.65 -6.46 4.73
C SER A 127 -6.57 -5.75 5.53
N GLU A 128 -5.35 -6.20 5.40
CA GLU A 128 -4.15 -5.59 5.90
C GLU A 128 -3.01 -5.84 4.92
N ILE A 129 -2.23 -4.82 4.58
CA ILE A 129 -0.95 -5.03 3.89
C ILE A 129 0.10 -5.33 4.96
N THR A 130 0.58 -6.57 4.99
CA THR A 130 1.47 -7.05 6.06
C THR A 130 2.94 -7.06 5.68
N LYS A 131 3.27 -7.09 4.38
CA LYS A 131 4.66 -7.06 3.91
C LYS A 131 4.78 -6.53 2.49
N VAL A 132 5.86 -5.80 2.22
CA VAL A 132 6.36 -5.48 0.87
C VAL A 132 7.83 -5.86 0.84
N GLU A 133 8.28 -6.53 -0.23
CA GLU A 133 9.66 -7.03 -0.31
C GLU A 133 10.11 -7.14 -1.77
N TRP A 134 11.27 -6.57 -2.08
CA TRP A 134 11.97 -6.83 -3.33
C TRP A 134 12.70 -8.17 -3.28
N LYS A 135 12.66 -8.91 -4.39
CA LYS A 135 13.41 -10.15 -4.60
C LYS A 135 14.29 -9.98 -5.83
N GLY A 136 15.50 -9.47 -5.59
CA GLY A 136 16.44 -9.08 -6.64
C GLY A 136 15.85 -8.00 -7.55
N ASN A 137 16.37 -7.92 -8.78
CA ASN A 137 16.06 -6.79 -9.68
C ASN A 137 14.79 -6.99 -10.53
N MET A 138 14.06 -8.08 -10.30
CA MET A 138 13.02 -8.51 -11.24
C MET A 138 11.70 -8.85 -10.57
N SER A 139 11.60 -8.77 -9.24
CA SER A 139 10.37 -9.14 -8.56
C SER A 139 10.09 -8.31 -7.32
N LEU A 140 8.82 -7.94 -7.17
CA LEU A 140 8.27 -7.33 -5.97
C LEU A 140 7.17 -8.24 -5.42
N ALA A 141 7.26 -8.58 -4.15
CA ALA A 141 6.25 -9.34 -3.43
C ALA A 141 5.50 -8.40 -2.48
N VAL A 142 4.17 -8.46 -2.53
CA VAL A 142 3.28 -7.79 -1.57
C VAL A 142 2.43 -8.85 -0.90
N ARG A 143 2.46 -8.90 0.42
CA ARG A 143 1.60 -9.77 1.22
C ARG A 143 0.48 -8.95 1.80
N ALA A 144 -0.73 -9.44 1.64
CA ALA A 144 -1.91 -8.94 2.30
C ALA A 144 -2.63 -10.07 3.04
N VAL A 145 -3.34 -9.74 4.10
CA VAL A 145 -4.31 -10.63 4.75
C VAL A 145 -5.68 -9.99 4.57
N ALA A 146 -6.68 -10.74 4.15
CA ALA A 146 -8.05 -10.27 4.05
C ALA A 146 -8.95 -11.06 4.99
N TYR A 147 -9.87 -10.37 5.66
CA TYR A 147 -10.81 -10.94 6.61
C TYR A 147 -12.22 -10.72 6.05
N LEU A 148 -13.00 -11.79 5.90
CA LEU A 148 -14.43 -11.71 5.60
C LEU A 148 -15.23 -12.24 6.78
N LYS A 149 -16.24 -11.48 7.20
CA LYS A 149 -17.16 -11.82 8.27
C LYS A 149 -18.54 -12.12 7.69
N SER A 150 -18.92 -13.39 7.70
CA SER A 150 -20.29 -13.87 7.43
C SER A 150 -20.41 -15.37 7.73
N PRO A 151 -21.45 -15.83 8.44
CA PRO A 151 -21.49 -16.09 9.90
C PRO A 151 -20.21 -16.57 10.62
N ARG A 152 -19.15 -16.92 9.90
CA ARG A 152 -17.80 -17.21 10.42
C ARG A 152 -16.81 -16.14 10.01
N VAL A 153 -15.66 -16.08 10.69
CA VAL A 153 -14.52 -15.28 10.23
C VAL A 153 -13.67 -16.15 9.32
N VAL A 154 -13.48 -15.68 8.09
CA VAL A 154 -12.60 -16.33 7.12
C VAL A 154 -11.43 -15.42 6.85
N GLU A 155 -10.23 -15.94 7.08
CA GLU A 155 -8.98 -15.25 6.77
C GLU A 155 -8.42 -15.78 5.46
N MET A 156 -7.94 -14.86 4.62
CA MET A 156 -7.29 -15.22 3.38
C MET A 156 -5.98 -14.45 3.27
N GLN A 157 -4.88 -15.17 3.32
CA GLN A 157 -3.59 -14.61 2.99
C GLN A 157 -3.47 -14.55 1.47
N ILE A 158 -3.07 -13.39 0.95
CA ILE A 158 -2.91 -13.13 -0.49
C ILE A 158 -1.47 -12.66 -0.72
N ASN A 159 -0.79 -13.31 -1.65
CA ASN A 159 0.54 -12.94 -2.11
C ASN A 159 0.45 -12.42 -3.54
N TYR A 160 0.75 -11.15 -3.74
CA TYR A 160 0.90 -10.51 -5.03
C TYR A 160 2.37 -10.54 -5.42
N SER A 161 2.69 -11.24 -6.49
CA SER A 161 4.04 -11.33 -7.04
C SER A 161 4.10 -10.58 -8.36
N TYR A 162 4.80 -9.47 -8.38
CA TYR A 162 5.14 -8.74 -9.58
C TYR A 162 6.44 -9.30 -10.15
N PHE A 163 6.49 -9.50 -11.46
CA PHE A 163 7.70 -9.98 -12.13
C PHE A 163 7.82 -9.42 -13.54
N ARG A 164 9.05 -9.21 -14.00
CA ARG A 164 9.34 -8.62 -15.32
C ARG A 164 9.56 -9.72 -16.36
N THR A 165 8.77 -9.70 -17.44
CA THR A 165 8.92 -10.60 -18.60
C THR A 165 8.87 -9.78 -19.89
N ASN A 166 9.85 -9.93 -20.77
CA ASN A 166 9.93 -9.20 -22.05
C ASN A 166 9.75 -7.68 -21.87
N GLY A 167 10.39 -7.12 -20.86
CA GLY A 167 10.32 -5.68 -20.53
C GLY A 167 9.01 -5.22 -19.88
N LYS A 168 7.99 -6.08 -19.75
CA LYS A 168 6.69 -5.75 -19.14
C LYS A 168 6.53 -6.38 -17.77
N TRP A 169 6.00 -5.61 -16.82
CA TRP A 169 5.63 -6.10 -15.50
C TRP A 169 4.31 -6.88 -15.57
N ARG A 170 4.31 -8.05 -14.94
CA ARG A 170 3.17 -8.96 -14.81
C ARG A 170 2.85 -9.15 -13.35
N LEU A 171 1.61 -9.50 -13.06
CA LEU A 171 1.13 -9.81 -11.73
C LEU A 171 0.68 -11.27 -11.67
N LYS A 172 1.20 -12.02 -10.70
CA LYS A 172 0.68 -13.32 -10.27
C LYS A 172 0.09 -13.15 -8.88
N ILE A 173 -1.09 -13.72 -8.66
CA ILE A 173 -1.79 -13.64 -7.38
C ILE A 173 -2.00 -15.06 -6.87
N GLU A 174 -1.50 -15.34 -5.67
CA GLU A 174 -1.66 -16.61 -4.97
C GLU A 174 -2.36 -16.36 -3.65
N SER A 175 -3.24 -17.27 -3.23
CA SER A 175 -4.00 -17.11 -1.99
C SER A 175 -4.15 -18.43 -1.25
N SER A 176 -4.08 -18.36 0.08
CA SER A 176 -4.37 -19.47 0.99
C SER A 176 -5.46 -19.05 1.98
N LYS A 177 -6.45 -19.93 2.18
CA LYS A 177 -7.58 -19.71 3.08
C LYS A 177 -7.31 -20.38 4.42
N VAL A 178 -7.60 -19.67 5.49
CA VAL A 178 -7.63 -20.21 6.85
C VAL A 178 -9.03 -19.92 7.42
N GLU A 179 -9.74 -20.98 7.82
CA GLU A 179 -11.03 -20.86 8.49
C GLU A 179 -10.81 -21.06 9.98
N SER A 180 -11.25 -20.11 10.80
CA SER A 180 -11.37 -20.31 12.25
C SER A 180 -12.76 -20.87 12.55
N GLU A 181 -12.83 -21.96 13.30
CA GLU A 181 -14.08 -22.57 13.79
C GLU A 181 -14.86 -21.64 14.74
#